data_AF-A0A383CE96-F1
#
_entry.id   AF-A0A383CE96-F1
#
_cell.length_a   1.000
_cell.length_b   1.000
_cell.length_c   1.000
_cell.angle_alpha   90.00
_cell.angle_beta   90.00
_cell.angle_gamma   90.00
#
_symmetry.space_group_name_H-M   'P 1'
#
loop_
_entity.id
_entity.type
_entity.pdbx_description
1 polymer ?
#
loop_
_entity_poly.entity_id
_entity_poly.type
_entity_poly.pdbx_seq_one_letter_code
_entity_poly.pdbx_strand_id
1 'polypeptide(L)'
;MSQDKAYRVRAIPCSHQASGEEIYERLKSITAPLDRSWARIEKARKVGIKFNMQMRTEAVRRIGGRRQELVDEDVVRASLRLLQERTDAELFVIDTSMVPAGQRPGHDFNMAPIFEEFGIPYVEAGDPPFERYKVPGGGTMFSEYQLSAALGEADAFVSIAKMKNHGFMGITLCLKNLFGLPPIPPHGRVRTYFHH
;
A
#
# COMPACT_ATOMS: atom_id res chain seq x y z
N MET A 1 33.08 13.88 2.62
CA MET A 1 31.84 13.82 1.83
C MET A 1 30.85 12.97 2.61
N SER A 2 29.70 13.53 3.00
CA SER A 2 28.68 12.80 3.77
C SER A 2 28.27 11.53 3.02
N GLN A 3 28.47 10.35 3.62
CA GLN A 3 27.99 9.07 3.10
C GLN A 3 26.48 8.93 3.38
N ASP A 4 25.67 9.94 3.08
CA ASP A 4 24.23 9.80 3.24
C ASP A 4 23.72 8.90 2.12
N LYS A 5 23.33 7.67 2.48
CA LYS A 5 22.75 6.73 1.53
C LYS A 5 21.47 7.34 0.94
N ALA A 6 21.21 7.05 -0.34
CA ALA A 6 19.99 7.50 -1.02
C ALA A 6 18.68 6.99 -0.37
N TYR A 7 18.76 6.05 0.57
CA TYR A 7 17.64 5.46 1.30
C TYR A 7 18.04 5.10 2.74
N ARG A 8 17.05 5.07 3.64
CA ARG A 8 17.19 4.68 5.05
C ARG A 8 16.22 3.56 5.37
N VAL A 9 16.71 2.51 6.00
CA VAL A 9 15.90 1.35 6.44
C VAL A 9 16.02 1.24 7.95
N ARG A 10 14.90 0.98 8.62
CA ARG A 10 14.85 0.72 10.05
C ARG A 10 13.95 -0.47 10.33
N ALA A 11 14.29 -1.23 11.36
CA ALA A 11 13.52 -2.37 11.83
C ALA A 11 13.44 -2.33 13.35
N ILE A 12 12.30 -2.75 13.90
CA ILE A 12 12.07 -2.84 15.35
C ILE A 12 11.39 -4.17 15.64
N PRO A 13 11.77 -4.89 16.71
CA PRO A 13 10.99 -6.04 17.15
C PRO A 13 9.61 -5.58 17.62
N CYS A 14 8.57 -6.33 17.23
CA CYS A 14 7.20 -6.15 17.69
C CYS A 14 6.58 -7.54 17.84
N SER A 15 6.01 -7.83 19.00
CA SER A 15 5.40 -9.13 19.28
C SER A 15 4.16 -9.34 18.39
N HIS A 16 3.92 -10.57 17.96
CA HIS A 16 2.63 -10.92 17.33
C HIS A 16 1.46 -10.89 18.33
N GLN A 17 1.74 -10.73 19.62
CA GLN A 17 0.76 -10.55 20.69
C GLN A 17 0.68 -9.09 21.17
N ALA A 18 1.44 -8.18 20.55
CA ALA A 18 1.42 -6.77 20.89
C ALA A 18 -0.01 -6.21 20.80
N SER A 19 -0.35 -5.28 21.68
CA SER A 19 -1.62 -4.55 21.58
C SER A 19 -1.61 -3.58 20.39
N GLY A 20 -2.78 -3.07 19.99
CA GLY A 20 -2.86 -2.01 18.97
C GLY A 20 -2.05 -0.77 19.34
N GLU A 21 -2.04 -0.39 20.62
CA GLU A 21 -1.27 0.76 21.12
C GLU A 21 0.24 0.50 21.09
N GLU A 22 0.68 -0.71 21.48
CA GLU A 22 2.10 -1.08 21.36
C GLU A 22 2.54 -1.04 19.89
N ILE A 23 1.73 -1.57 18.96
CA ILE A 23 2.01 -1.51 17.52
C ILE A 23 2.14 -0.06 17.04
N TYR A 24 1.23 0.82 17.46
CA TYR A 24 1.27 2.24 17.12
C TYR A 24 2.54 2.93 17.64
N GLU A 25 2.89 2.74 18.92
CA GLU A 25 4.11 3.34 19.49
C GLU A 25 5.40 2.80 18.83
N ARG A 26 5.43 1.51 18.50
CA ARG A 26 6.53 0.91 17.73
C ARG A 26 6.61 1.51 16.33
N LEU A 27 5.49 1.68 15.64
CA LEU A 27 5.44 2.27 14.31
C LEU A 27 5.89 3.75 14.32
N LYS A 28 5.39 4.52 15.28
CA LYS A 28 5.76 5.93 15.49
C LYS A 28 7.27 6.07 15.76
N SER A 29 7.81 5.32 16.71
CA SER A 29 9.23 5.38 17.07
C SER A 29 10.16 4.87 15.96
N ILE A 30 9.76 3.84 15.22
CA ILE A 30 10.62 3.30 14.14
C ILE A 30 10.61 4.18 12.90
N THR A 31 9.56 4.95 12.67
CA THR A 31 9.46 5.86 11.53
C THR A 31 9.93 7.27 11.85
N ALA A 32 9.92 7.73 13.10
CA ALA A 32 10.23 9.12 13.45
C ALA A 32 11.52 9.70 12.82
N PRO A 33 12.67 9.00 12.81
CA PRO A 33 13.92 9.47 12.20
C PRO A 33 13.98 9.33 10.67
N LEU A 34 12.87 9.02 9.99
CA LEU A 34 12.77 8.99 8.53
C LEU A 34 12.42 10.38 7.99
N ASP A 35 13.19 11.40 8.41
CA ASP A 35 12.88 12.82 8.20
C ASP A 35 12.61 13.15 6.73
N ARG A 36 13.34 12.56 5.79
CA ARG A 36 13.12 12.77 4.35
C ARG A 36 11.76 12.24 3.88
N SER A 37 11.33 11.09 4.39
CA SER A 37 10.03 10.51 4.05
C SER A 37 8.91 11.32 4.68
N TRP A 38 9.06 11.66 5.97
CA TRP A 38 8.09 12.48 6.68
C TRP A 38 7.94 13.87 6.07
N ALA A 39 9.04 14.57 5.80
CA ALA A 39 9.00 15.89 5.19
C ALA A 39 8.31 15.90 3.81
N ARG A 40 8.35 14.79 3.06
CA ARG A 40 7.60 14.66 1.81
C ARG A 40 6.10 14.49 2.06
N ILE A 41 5.72 13.67 3.04
CA ILE A 41 4.32 13.42 3.40
C ILE A 41 3.70 14.67 4.03
N GLU A 42 4.39 15.31 4.98
CA GLU A 42 3.94 16.52 5.69
C GLU A 42 3.72 17.73 4.76
N LYS A 43 4.49 17.81 3.65
CA LYS A 43 4.34 18.87 2.64
C LYS A 43 3.32 18.54 1.53
N ALA A 44 2.84 17.30 1.48
CA ALA A 44 1.87 16.89 0.47
C ALA A 44 0.52 17.57 0.72
N ARG A 45 -0.21 17.88 -0.35
CA ARG A 45 -1.63 18.23 -0.24
C ARG A 45 -2.49 16.99 -0.33
N LYS A 46 -2.05 15.98 -1.09
CA LYS A 46 -2.74 14.70 -1.26
C LYS A 46 -1.75 13.52 -1.16
N VAL A 47 -2.12 12.50 -0.39
CA VAL A 47 -1.30 11.30 -0.14
C VAL A 47 -2.06 10.04 -0.51
N GLY A 48 -1.53 9.28 -1.46
CA GLY A 48 -2.04 7.96 -1.82
C GLY A 48 -1.44 6.88 -0.92
N ILE A 49 -2.26 5.94 -0.47
CA ILE A 49 -1.85 4.85 0.42
C ILE A 49 -2.19 3.51 -0.22
N LYS A 50 -1.21 2.60 -0.27
CA LYS A 50 -1.41 1.22 -0.75
C LYS A 50 -1.12 0.22 0.36
N PHE A 51 -2.17 -0.45 0.82
CA PHE A 51 -2.04 -1.64 1.66
C PHE A 51 -2.01 -2.90 0.81
N ASN A 52 -1.28 -3.93 1.23
CA ASN A 52 -1.46 -5.26 0.65
C ASN A 52 -2.72 -5.92 1.28
N MET A 53 -3.90 -5.61 0.71
CA MET A 53 -5.19 -5.99 1.29
C MET A 53 -6.06 -6.86 0.38
N GLN A 54 -5.91 -6.76 -0.94
CA GLN A 54 -6.80 -7.44 -1.87
C GLN A 54 -6.67 -8.97 -1.82
N MET A 55 -7.73 -9.61 -1.30
CA MET A 55 -7.91 -11.07 -1.21
C MET A 55 -9.37 -11.35 -0.90
N ARG A 56 -9.94 -12.40 -1.49
CA ARG A 56 -11.30 -12.85 -1.16
C ARG A 56 -11.46 -12.99 0.35
N THR A 57 -12.49 -12.38 0.94
CA THR A 57 -12.66 -12.29 2.40
C THR A 57 -12.58 -13.67 3.09
N GLU A 58 -13.21 -14.68 2.49
CA GLU A 58 -13.23 -16.07 2.94
C GLU A 58 -11.87 -16.79 2.84
N ALA A 59 -10.93 -16.25 2.06
CA ALA A 59 -9.60 -16.81 1.88
C ALA A 59 -8.56 -16.19 2.83
N VAL A 60 -8.92 -15.16 3.60
CA VAL A 60 -8.00 -14.50 4.54
C VAL A 60 -7.69 -15.44 5.70
N ARG A 61 -6.45 -15.93 5.78
CA ARG A 61 -6.01 -16.81 6.86
C ARG A 61 -5.53 -16.00 8.05
N ARG A 62 -5.72 -16.57 9.25
CA ARG A 62 -5.25 -15.99 10.51
C ARG A 62 -4.41 -16.99 11.29
N ILE A 63 -3.39 -16.47 11.96
CA ILE A 63 -2.56 -17.20 12.92
C ILE A 63 -2.48 -16.33 14.18
N GLY A 64 -2.88 -16.87 15.34
CA GLY A 64 -2.94 -16.09 16.57
C GLY A 64 -3.85 -14.86 16.48
N GLY A 65 -4.97 -14.96 15.74
CA GLY A 65 -5.90 -13.85 15.50
C GLY A 65 -5.46 -12.83 14.43
N ARG A 66 -4.18 -12.83 14.05
CA ARG A 66 -3.60 -11.88 13.09
C ARG A 66 -3.59 -12.43 11.67
N ARG A 67 -3.71 -11.54 10.66
CA ARG A 67 -3.71 -11.96 9.25
C ARG A 67 -2.39 -12.61 8.85
N GLN A 68 -2.40 -13.67 8.06
CA GLN A 68 -1.18 -14.33 7.61
C GLN A 68 -0.62 -13.67 6.34
N GLU A 69 -1.45 -13.48 5.31
CA GLU A 69 -0.99 -13.05 3.98
C GLU A 69 -0.98 -11.53 3.76
N LEU A 70 -1.80 -10.81 4.53
CA LEU A 70 -2.13 -9.40 4.35
C LEU A 70 -1.56 -8.53 5.46
N VAL A 71 -1.52 -7.21 5.25
CA VAL A 71 -1.28 -6.27 6.37
C VAL A 71 -2.30 -6.56 7.46
N ASP A 72 -1.84 -6.59 8.71
CA ASP A 72 -2.70 -6.85 9.85
C ASP A 72 -3.57 -5.62 10.18
N GLU A 73 -4.80 -5.84 10.66
CA GLU A 73 -5.73 -4.74 10.96
C GLU A 73 -5.18 -3.70 11.93
N ASP A 74 -4.47 -4.12 12.98
CA ASP A 74 -3.91 -3.18 13.96
C ASP A 74 -2.81 -2.32 13.33
N VAL A 75 -2.04 -2.90 12.40
CA VAL A 75 -1.00 -2.18 11.66
C VAL A 75 -1.64 -1.18 10.69
N VAL A 76 -2.77 -1.53 10.06
CA VAL A 76 -3.54 -0.59 9.23
C VAL A 76 -4.00 0.59 10.08
N ARG A 77 -4.70 0.34 11.18
CA ARG A 77 -5.18 1.40 12.10
C ARG A 77 -4.05 2.27 12.62
N ALA A 78 -2.97 1.67 13.12
CA ALA A 78 -1.80 2.38 13.61
C ALA A 78 -1.17 3.27 12.54
N SER A 79 -1.11 2.79 11.28
CA SER A 79 -0.55 3.56 10.17
C SER A 79 -1.44 4.73 9.79
N LEU A 80 -2.76 4.52 9.71
CA LEU A 80 -3.72 5.59 9.39
C LEU A 80 -3.76 6.66 10.48
N ARG A 81 -3.81 6.24 11.75
CA ARG A 81 -3.70 7.15 12.90
C ARG A 81 -2.43 7.98 12.83
N LEU A 82 -1.27 7.34 12.63
CA LEU A 82 0.00 8.04 12.57
C LEU A 82 0.07 9.01 11.38
N LEU A 83 -0.51 8.67 10.24
CA LEU A 83 -0.57 9.59 9.10
C LEU A 83 -1.44 10.81 9.42
N GLN A 84 -2.67 10.61 9.93
CA GLN A 84 -3.57 11.71 10.30
C GLN A 84 -3.01 12.62 11.41
N GLU A 85 -2.22 12.07 12.35
CA GLU A 85 -1.57 12.88 13.38
C GLU A 85 -0.38 13.70 12.85
N ARG A 86 0.21 13.31 11.71
CA ARG A 86 1.45 13.89 11.18
C ARG A 86 1.22 14.82 9.99
N THR A 87 0.08 14.74 9.32
CA THR A 87 -0.20 15.57 8.14
C THR A 87 -1.67 15.94 8.04
N ASP A 88 -1.93 17.15 7.52
CA ASP A 88 -3.26 17.63 7.16
C ASP A 88 -3.63 17.32 5.69
N ALA A 89 -2.82 16.51 5.00
CA ALA A 89 -3.05 16.15 3.61
C ALA A 89 -4.34 15.33 3.43
N GLU A 90 -4.99 15.48 2.28
CA GLU A 90 -6.06 14.59 1.84
C GLU A 90 -5.49 13.18 1.65
N LEU A 91 -5.93 12.23 2.48
CA LEU A 91 -5.52 10.83 2.40
C LEU A 91 -6.51 10.06 1.53
N PHE A 92 -6.02 9.15 0.70
CA PHE A 92 -6.87 8.15 0.05
C PHE A 92 -6.16 6.79 -0.02
N VAL A 93 -6.94 5.70 0.10
CA VAL A 93 -6.43 4.35 -0.14
C VAL A 93 -6.70 3.97 -1.60
N ILE A 94 -5.76 3.28 -2.24
CA ILE A 94 -5.90 2.83 -3.61
C ILE A 94 -5.38 1.38 -3.77
N ASP A 95 -6.15 0.54 -4.46
CA ASP A 95 -5.77 -0.83 -4.87
C ASP A 95 -6.62 -1.22 -6.09
N THR A 96 -6.33 -2.36 -6.72
CA THR A 96 -7.15 -2.91 -7.80
C THR A 96 -7.91 -4.14 -7.32
N SER A 97 -9.23 -4.11 -7.27
CA SER A 97 -10.03 -5.31 -7.02
C SER A 97 -9.83 -6.34 -8.13
N MET A 98 -9.74 -7.62 -7.75
CA MET A 98 -9.60 -8.76 -8.66
C MET A 98 -10.93 -9.26 -9.21
N VAL A 99 -12.06 -8.70 -8.79
CA VAL A 99 -13.37 -9.08 -9.34
C VAL A 99 -13.59 -8.44 -10.73
N PRO A 100 -14.57 -8.93 -11.51
CA PRO A 100 -14.88 -8.36 -12.82
C PRO A 100 -15.24 -6.87 -12.77
N ALA A 101 -14.96 -6.15 -13.85
CA ALA A 101 -15.36 -4.75 -13.99
C ALA A 101 -16.89 -4.60 -13.82
N GLY A 102 -17.32 -3.50 -13.17
CA GLY A 102 -18.71 -3.28 -12.78
C GLY A 102 -19.14 -3.95 -11.48
N GLN A 103 -18.29 -4.82 -10.90
CA GLN A 103 -18.50 -5.40 -9.56
C GLN A 103 -17.46 -4.90 -8.55
N ARG A 104 -16.61 -3.95 -8.95
CA ARG A 104 -15.52 -3.42 -8.13
C ARG A 104 -15.98 -2.20 -7.31
N PRO A 105 -15.37 -1.97 -6.12
CA PRO A 105 -14.61 -2.97 -5.36
C PRO A 105 -15.51 -4.13 -4.92
N GLY A 106 -14.98 -5.36 -5.00
CA GLY A 106 -15.74 -6.56 -4.69
C GLY A 106 -15.54 -7.08 -3.27
N HIS A 107 -15.93 -8.34 -3.07
CA HIS A 107 -15.73 -9.11 -1.83
C HIS A 107 -14.26 -9.32 -1.41
N ASP A 108 -13.32 -8.80 -2.20
CA ASP A 108 -11.88 -8.81 -1.90
C ASP A 108 -11.37 -7.50 -1.28
N PHE A 109 -12.23 -6.49 -1.17
CA PHE A 109 -12.00 -5.23 -0.45
C PHE A 109 -12.32 -5.39 1.06
N ASN A 110 -11.61 -6.31 1.69
CA ASN A 110 -11.88 -6.81 3.05
C ASN A 110 -11.39 -5.88 4.19
N MET A 111 -11.07 -4.61 3.90
CA MET A 111 -10.64 -3.59 4.88
C MET A 111 -11.52 -2.32 4.86
N ALA A 112 -12.59 -2.29 4.05
CA ALA A 112 -13.55 -1.19 3.97
C ALA A 112 -13.95 -0.61 5.35
N PRO A 113 -14.37 -1.44 6.35
CA PRO A 113 -14.80 -0.91 7.64
C PRO A 113 -13.74 -0.10 8.37
N ILE A 114 -12.45 -0.40 8.19
CA ILE A 114 -11.35 0.36 8.81
C ILE A 114 -11.18 1.70 8.11
N PHE A 115 -11.35 1.76 6.79
CA PHE A 115 -11.21 3.03 6.07
C PHE A 115 -12.38 3.97 6.34
N GLU A 116 -13.59 3.41 6.49
CA GLU A 116 -14.78 4.12 6.96
C GLU A 116 -14.59 4.65 8.40
N GLU A 117 -14.05 3.84 9.31
CA GLU A 117 -13.72 4.23 10.69
C GLU A 117 -12.82 5.48 10.74
N PHE A 118 -11.89 5.62 9.79
CA PHE A 118 -10.94 6.73 9.70
C PHE A 118 -11.39 7.86 8.77
N GLY A 119 -12.54 7.72 8.09
CA GLY A 119 -13.03 8.67 7.10
C GLY A 119 -12.12 8.81 5.87
N ILE A 120 -11.38 7.77 5.49
CA ILE A 120 -10.43 7.78 4.38
C ILE A 120 -11.06 7.12 3.15
N PRO A 121 -11.23 7.84 2.03
CA PRO A 121 -11.82 7.28 0.82
C PRO A 121 -10.95 6.19 0.17
N TYR A 122 -11.61 5.26 -0.53
CA TYR A 122 -10.98 4.26 -1.38
C TYR A 122 -11.13 4.62 -2.86
N VAL A 123 -10.07 4.44 -3.63
CA VAL A 123 -10.04 4.55 -5.08
C VAL A 123 -9.80 3.17 -5.69
N GLU A 124 -10.72 2.75 -6.56
CA GLU A 124 -10.56 1.53 -7.35
C GLU A 124 -9.63 1.79 -8.55
N ALA A 125 -8.40 1.29 -8.47
CA ALA A 125 -7.38 1.51 -9.51
C ALA A 125 -7.62 0.68 -10.78
N GLY A 126 -8.50 -0.32 -10.73
CA GLY A 126 -8.87 -1.14 -11.87
C GLY A 126 -9.80 -0.47 -12.88
N ASP A 127 -10.38 0.68 -12.52
CA ASP A 127 -11.40 1.38 -13.29
C ASP A 127 -10.88 2.76 -13.78
N PRO A 128 -11.34 3.25 -14.94
CA PRO A 128 -10.88 4.52 -15.51
C PRO A 128 -11.27 5.72 -14.63
N PRO A 129 -10.58 6.87 -14.75
CA PRO A 129 -9.59 7.20 -15.77
C PRO A 129 -8.20 6.63 -15.53
N PHE A 130 -7.48 6.32 -16.62
CA PHE A 130 -6.10 5.84 -16.60
C PHE A 130 -5.16 6.81 -17.29
N GLU A 131 -3.90 6.80 -16.84
CA GLU A 131 -2.80 7.52 -17.46
C GLU A 131 -1.60 6.59 -17.71
N ARG A 132 -0.70 7.03 -18.59
CA ARG A 132 0.56 6.32 -18.89
C ARG A 132 1.72 6.98 -18.17
N TYR A 133 2.36 6.22 -17.30
CA TYR A 133 3.49 6.67 -16.49
C TYR A 133 4.77 6.06 -17.03
N LYS A 134 5.67 6.89 -17.52
CA LYS A 134 7.00 6.46 -18.00
C LYS A 134 7.87 6.02 -16.83
N VAL A 135 8.55 4.90 -16.99
CA VAL A 135 9.52 4.43 -16.01
C VAL A 135 10.79 5.27 -16.12
N PRO A 136 11.30 5.87 -15.03
CA PRO A 136 12.56 6.59 -15.06
C PRO A 136 13.69 5.73 -15.61
N GLY A 137 14.42 6.23 -16.60
CA GLY A 137 15.49 5.49 -17.27
C GLY A 137 15.02 4.41 -18.26
N GLY A 138 13.73 4.37 -18.62
CA GLY A 138 13.20 3.48 -19.66
C GLY A 138 12.84 2.05 -19.19
N GLY A 139 13.13 1.72 -17.93
CA GLY A 139 12.79 0.43 -17.31
C GLY A 139 13.54 -0.78 -17.88
N THR A 140 13.54 -1.89 -17.13
CA THR A 140 14.19 -3.14 -17.56
C THR A 140 13.24 -4.02 -18.39
N MET A 141 11.96 -4.04 -18.02
CA MET A 141 10.95 -4.90 -18.64
C MET A 141 9.86 -4.10 -19.35
N PHE A 142 9.42 -3.01 -18.71
CA PHE A 142 8.41 -2.10 -19.25
C PHE A 142 8.95 -0.68 -19.22
N SER A 143 8.78 0.06 -20.31
CA SER A 143 9.15 1.47 -20.40
C SER A 143 8.10 2.41 -19.85
N GLU A 144 6.87 1.92 -19.69
CA GLU A 144 5.75 2.63 -19.09
C GLU A 144 4.71 1.67 -18.52
N TYR A 145 3.88 2.18 -17.61
CA TYR A 145 2.73 1.47 -17.06
C TYR A 145 1.46 2.29 -17.27
N GLN A 146 0.37 1.63 -17.63
CA GLN A 146 -0.97 2.21 -17.53
C GLN A 146 -1.47 2.02 -16.10
N LEU A 147 -1.77 3.10 -15.39
CA LEU A 147 -2.24 3.07 -13.99
C LEU A 147 -3.39 4.08 -13.82
N SER A 148 -4.12 4.01 -12.71
CA SER A 148 -5.14 5.00 -12.35
C SER A 148 -4.59 6.44 -12.38
N ALA A 149 -5.37 7.38 -12.91
CA ALA A 149 -5.02 8.81 -12.91
C ALA A 149 -4.87 9.37 -11.48
N ALA A 150 -5.55 8.78 -10.49
CA ALA A 150 -5.45 9.17 -9.09
C ALA A 150 -4.02 9.09 -8.53
N LEU A 151 -3.14 8.28 -9.13
CA LEU A 151 -1.72 8.25 -8.74
C LEU A 151 -0.97 9.53 -9.13
N GLY A 152 -1.36 10.17 -10.24
CA GLY A 152 -0.78 11.43 -10.72
C GLY A 152 -1.23 12.63 -9.87
N GLU A 153 -2.35 12.51 -9.17
CA GLU A 153 -2.86 13.53 -8.24
C GLU A 153 -2.15 13.50 -6.88
N ALA A 154 -1.44 12.41 -6.54
CA ALA A 154 -0.79 12.26 -5.25
C ALA A 154 0.60 12.91 -5.23
N ASP A 155 0.83 13.84 -4.30
CA ASP A 155 2.16 14.47 -4.12
C ASP A 155 3.14 13.51 -3.40
N ALA A 156 2.59 12.65 -2.54
CA ALA A 156 3.31 11.59 -1.86
C ALA A 156 2.54 10.26 -1.91
N PHE A 157 3.28 9.16 -1.83
CA PHE A 157 2.72 7.82 -1.88
C PHE A 157 3.33 6.92 -0.80
N VAL A 158 2.48 6.26 -0.02
CA VAL A 158 2.88 5.38 1.09
C VAL A 158 2.44 3.95 0.79
N SER A 159 3.40 3.04 0.64
CA SER A 159 3.12 1.62 0.45
C SER A 159 3.37 0.86 1.75
N ILE A 160 2.35 0.21 2.29
CA ILE A 160 2.39 -0.58 3.52
C ILE A 160 2.12 -2.03 3.16
N ALA A 161 3.10 -2.89 3.41
CA ALA A 161 3.03 -4.29 3.02
C ALA A 161 3.64 -5.21 4.08
N LYS A 162 3.01 -6.37 4.26
CA LYS A 162 3.57 -7.50 5.00
C LYS A 162 4.69 -8.14 4.19
N MET A 163 5.84 -8.31 4.84
CA MET A 163 6.92 -9.16 4.34
C MET A 163 6.54 -10.64 4.58
N LYS A 164 6.58 -11.44 3.53
CA LYS A 164 6.32 -12.89 3.56
C LYS A 164 7.04 -13.58 2.41
N ASN A 165 7.22 -14.88 2.52
CA ASN A 165 7.63 -15.71 1.38
C ASN A 165 6.54 -15.70 0.30
N HIS A 166 6.96 -15.70 -0.96
CA HIS A 166 6.07 -15.68 -2.11
C HIS A 166 6.56 -16.66 -3.17
N GLY A 167 5.73 -17.66 -3.51
CA GLY A 167 6.11 -18.77 -4.38
C GLY A 167 6.72 -18.37 -5.73
N PHE A 168 6.28 -17.24 -6.30
CA PHE A 168 6.77 -16.76 -7.59
C PHE A 168 7.88 -15.69 -7.52
N MET A 169 8.02 -14.98 -6.40
CA MET A 169 8.84 -13.74 -6.32
C MET A 169 9.88 -13.78 -5.19
N GLY A 170 10.05 -14.94 -4.54
CA GLY A 170 10.90 -15.10 -3.36
C GLY A 170 10.26 -14.48 -2.12
N ILE A 171 10.29 -13.14 -2.02
CA ILE A 171 9.76 -12.36 -0.90
C ILE A 171 8.82 -11.24 -1.37
N THR A 172 7.82 -10.90 -0.56
CA THR A 172 7.04 -9.66 -0.72
C THR A 172 7.73 -8.50 0.00
N LEU A 173 7.39 -7.26 -0.37
CA LEU A 173 7.64 -5.99 0.33
C LEU A 173 7.17 -4.84 -0.61
N CYS A 174 7.83 -3.68 -0.57
CA CYS A 174 7.46 -2.43 -1.25
C CYS A 174 7.16 -2.62 -2.75
N LEU A 175 8.15 -2.97 -3.58
CA LEU A 175 7.96 -3.02 -5.04
C LEU A 175 6.86 -4.00 -5.43
N LYS A 176 6.83 -5.17 -4.77
CA LYS A 176 5.82 -6.21 -5.06
C LYS A 176 4.39 -5.75 -4.75
N ASN A 177 4.20 -4.94 -3.72
CA ASN A 177 2.87 -4.41 -3.37
C ASN A 177 2.30 -3.51 -4.47
N LEU A 178 3.17 -2.82 -5.22
CA LEU A 178 2.78 -1.92 -6.31
C LEU A 178 2.21 -2.66 -7.52
N PHE A 179 2.53 -3.94 -7.71
CA PHE A 179 1.92 -4.76 -8.78
C PHE A 179 0.43 -5.08 -8.56
N GLY A 180 -0.15 -4.63 -7.45
CA GLY A 180 -1.60 -4.60 -7.25
C GLY A 180 -2.29 -3.37 -7.82
N LEU A 181 -1.55 -2.38 -8.35
CA LEU A 181 -2.10 -1.13 -8.89
C LEU A 181 -2.43 -1.14 -10.40
N PRO A 182 -1.77 -1.93 -11.26
CA PRO A 182 -2.15 -1.98 -12.66
C PRO A 182 -3.59 -2.48 -12.85
N PRO A 183 -4.35 -1.91 -13.79
CA PRO A 183 -5.68 -2.38 -14.09
C PRO A 183 -5.61 -3.81 -14.63
N ILE A 184 -6.65 -4.57 -14.32
CA ILE A 184 -6.87 -5.93 -14.84
C ILE A 184 -7.91 -5.87 -15.99
N PRO A 185 -8.27 -6.98 -16.65
CA PRO A 185 -9.28 -6.97 -17.70
C PRO A 185 -10.57 -6.24 -17.28
N PRO A 186 -11.20 -5.48 -18.20
CA PRO A 186 -10.88 -5.39 -19.63
C PRO A 186 -9.77 -4.38 -19.98
N HIS A 187 -9.29 -3.58 -19.03
CA HIS A 187 -8.43 -2.42 -19.31
C HIS A 187 -6.92 -2.69 -19.15
N GLY A 188 -6.54 -3.84 -18.63
CA GLY A 188 -5.13 -4.24 -18.52
C GLY A 188 -4.93 -5.74 -18.49
N ARG A 189 -3.89 -6.19 -17.78
CA ARG A 189 -3.45 -7.59 -17.74
C ARG A 189 -3.70 -8.19 -16.37
N VAL A 190 -3.85 -9.52 -16.33
CA VAL A 190 -3.92 -10.25 -15.05
C VAL A 190 -2.67 -9.99 -14.22
N ARG A 191 -2.80 -9.90 -12.89
CA ARG A 191 -1.69 -9.53 -11.99
C ARG A 191 -0.43 -10.38 -12.19
N THR A 192 -0.59 -11.67 -12.51
CA THR A 192 0.53 -12.60 -12.76
C THR A 192 1.44 -12.17 -13.92
N TYR A 193 0.96 -11.35 -14.84
CA TYR A 193 1.77 -10.74 -15.91
C TYR A 193 2.89 -9.84 -15.39
N PHE A 194 2.80 -9.36 -14.15
CA PHE A 194 3.82 -8.52 -13.53
C PHE A 194 4.71 -9.30 -12.55
N HIS A 195 4.57 -10.64 -12.51
CA HIS A 195 5.31 -11.52 -11.60
C HIS A 195 6.43 -12.24 -12.36
N HIS A 196 7.47 -11.46 -12.71
CA HIS A 196 8.68 -11.93 -13.42
C HIS A 196 9.93 -11.68 -12.58
#